data_AF-A0A0C3EHM5-F1
#
_entry.id   AF-A0A0C3EHM5-F1
#
_cell.length_a   1.000
_cell.length_b   1.000
_cell.length_c   1.000
_cell.angle_alpha   90.00
_cell.angle_beta   90.00
_cell.angle_gamma   90.00
#
_symmetry.space_group_name_H-M   'P 1'
#
loop_
_entity.id
_entity.type
_entity.pdbx_description
1 polymer ?
#
loop_
_entity_poly.entity_id
_entity_poly.type
_entity_poly.pdbx_seq_one_letter_code
_entity_poly.pdbx_strand_id
1 'polypeptide(L)'
;FHYQPYNLLWQRGGSPAPINVHGELYTSQAFLQTHKDLQQSPPEPGCDLECVVIALMFWSDATQLTTFGNAKLWPCYMFFGNKLKYRRCKPSCCLCSHTAYFNHICTCILFKDFATEHFGGKAPPADFMAHCHRKLFHKQWGIILDDEFLEVWEHGIIIHFCDGVEHRFYPRIFTYSADYPEKVLLASICNLGQCPCPRCTIPMSRVHNLGMSRDKTERVTLAHVDDCVRQSKIQSARTHIYDFTLGVTSTAVESLLKDQSLVPTSNTFSNRLSCLGFDLFCMLVVDLMHEFELGIWKALFTHLICILNATE
;
A
#
# COMPACT_ATOMS: atom_id res chain seq x y z
N PHE A 1 1.58 -17.03 -17.40
CA PHE A 1 0.93 -16.27 -16.31
C PHE A 1 0.47 -17.35 -15.36
N HIS A 2 0.78 -17.28 -14.06
CA HIS A 2 0.45 -18.38 -13.14
C HIS A 2 -0.96 -18.18 -12.60
N TYR A 3 -1.87 -19.08 -12.95
CA TYR A 3 -3.25 -19.08 -12.43
C TYR A 3 -3.31 -19.75 -11.05
N GLN A 4 -2.67 -20.92 -10.97
CA GLN A 4 -2.67 -21.77 -9.79
C GLN A 4 -1.43 -21.51 -8.94
N PRO A 5 -1.61 -21.19 -7.64
CA PRO A 5 -0.50 -21.08 -6.72
C PRO A 5 0.00 -22.46 -6.27
N TYR A 6 1.22 -22.50 -5.75
CA TYR A 6 1.80 -23.74 -5.23
C TYR A 6 2.80 -23.45 -4.11
N ASN A 7 2.99 -24.43 -3.22
CA ASN A 7 4.04 -24.36 -2.21
C ASN A 7 5.38 -24.72 -2.85
N LEU A 8 6.36 -23.83 -2.71
CA LEU A 8 7.74 -24.14 -3.06
C LEU A 8 8.50 -24.45 -1.77
N LEU A 9 8.80 -25.72 -1.54
CA LEU A 9 9.42 -26.21 -0.33
C LEU A 9 10.89 -26.56 -0.56
N TRP A 10 11.75 -26.19 0.38
CA TRP A 10 13.14 -26.63 0.44
C TRP A 10 13.36 -27.49 1.68
N GLN A 11 13.94 -28.68 1.49
CA GLN A 11 14.31 -29.59 2.56
C GLN A 11 15.82 -29.71 2.64
N ARG A 12 16.39 -29.21 3.73
CA ARG A 12 17.81 -29.42 4.06
C ARG A 12 18.00 -30.85 4.57
N GLY A 13 19.04 -31.54 4.09
CA GLY A 13 19.41 -32.86 4.62
C GLY A 13 19.57 -32.82 6.14
N GLY A 14 18.84 -33.68 6.86
CA GLY A 14 18.83 -33.74 8.33
C GLY A 14 17.82 -32.81 9.03
N SER A 15 17.10 -31.95 8.29
CA SER A 15 15.99 -31.17 8.88
C SER A 15 14.72 -32.03 9.01
N PRO A 16 14.00 -31.97 10.15
CA PRO A 16 12.77 -32.74 10.36
C PRO A 16 11.60 -32.26 9.51
N ALA A 17 11.64 -31.00 9.03
CA ALA A 17 10.57 -30.43 8.22
C ALA A 17 11.13 -29.60 7.05
N PRO A 18 10.44 -29.60 5.89
CA PRO A 18 10.73 -28.66 4.81
C PRO A 18 10.33 -27.24 5.21
N ILE A 19 11.03 -26.25 4.64
CA ILE A 19 10.70 -24.83 4.81
C ILE A 19 10.16 -24.24 3.51
N ASN A 20 9.22 -23.30 3.62
CA ASN A 20 8.74 -22.55 2.46
C ASN A 20 9.82 -21.60 1.94
N VAL A 21 10.05 -21.66 0.63
CA VAL A 21 10.99 -20.79 -0.07
C VAL A 21 10.30 -19.46 -0.37
N HIS A 22 10.89 -18.37 0.11
CA HIS A 22 10.46 -17.03 -0.26
C HIS A 22 10.94 -16.70 -1.68
N GLY A 23 10.02 -16.41 -2.59
CA GLY A 23 10.36 -16.24 -4.00
C GLY A 23 9.37 -15.37 -4.75
N GLU A 24 8.34 -16.01 -5.30
CA GLU A 24 7.35 -15.38 -6.16
C GLU A 24 6.08 -15.08 -5.37
N LEU A 25 5.28 -14.13 -5.83
CA LEU A 25 4.04 -13.78 -5.12
C LEU A 25 3.03 -14.93 -5.15
N TYR A 26 2.90 -15.63 -6.28
CA TYR A 26 2.02 -16.80 -6.43
C TYR A 26 2.51 -18.05 -5.68
N THR A 27 3.69 -18.02 -5.06
CA THR A 27 4.14 -19.05 -4.10
C THR A 27 4.09 -18.56 -2.66
N SER A 28 3.60 -17.33 -2.42
CA SER A 28 3.48 -16.77 -1.08
C SER A 28 2.27 -17.34 -0.35
N GLN A 29 2.36 -17.40 0.98
CA GLN A 29 1.22 -17.81 1.82
C GLN A 29 0.00 -16.90 1.64
N ALA A 30 0.22 -15.59 1.44
CA ALA A 30 -0.87 -14.66 1.17
C ALA A 30 -1.64 -15.07 -0.10
N PHE A 31 -0.94 -15.36 -1.20
CA PHE A 31 -1.61 -15.74 -2.44
C PHE A 31 -2.30 -17.10 -2.31
N LEU A 32 -1.65 -18.09 -1.69
CA LEU A 32 -2.23 -19.40 -1.44
C LEU A 32 -3.54 -19.28 -0.64
N GLN A 33 -3.55 -18.46 0.42
CA GLN A 33 -4.73 -18.24 1.23
C GLN A 33 -5.82 -17.51 0.44
N THR A 34 -5.50 -16.41 -0.24
CA THR A 34 -6.48 -15.68 -1.07
C THR A 34 -7.08 -16.56 -2.16
N HIS A 35 -6.28 -17.41 -2.81
CA HIS A 35 -6.77 -18.36 -3.79
C HIS A 35 -7.71 -19.38 -3.16
N LYS A 36 -7.33 -19.94 -2.00
CA LYS A 36 -8.18 -20.89 -1.26
C LYS A 36 -9.51 -20.25 -0.86
N ASP A 37 -9.48 -19.03 -0.33
CA ASP A 37 -10.68 -18.29 0.08
C ASP A 37 -11.60 -18.05 -1.12
N LEU A 38 -11.03 -17.71 -2.28
CA LEU A 38 -11.79 -17.55 -3.52
C LEU A 38 -12.44 -18.88 -3.96
N GLN A 39 -11.71 -20.00 -3.96
CA GLN A 39 -12.29 -21.30 -4.31
C GLN A 39 -13.39 -21.77 -3.33
N GLN A 40 -13.36 -21.27 -2.09
CA GLN A 40 -14.36 -21.57 -1.06
C GLN A 40 -15.55 -20.60 -1.05
N SER A 41 -15.46 -19.51 -1.81
CA SER A 41 -16.55 -18.53 -1.92
C SER A 41 -17.72 -19.09 -2.74
N PRO A 42 -18.95 -18.58 -2.51
CA PRO A 42 -20.10 -18.98 -3.32
C PRO A 42 -19.83 -18.75 -4.81
N PRO A 43 -20.10 -19.73 -5.69
CA PRO A 43 -19.92 -19.54 -7.11
C PRO A 43 -20.93 -18.54 -7.66
N GLU A 44 -20.53 -17.84 -8.72
CA GLU A 44 -21.38 -16.91 -9.43
C GLU A 44 -22.59 -17.63 -10.08
N PRO A 45 -23.82 -17.12 -9.94
CA PRO A 45 -25.00 -17.78 -10.47
C PRO A 45 -24.89 -18.04 -11.97
N GLY A 46 -25.02 -19.32 -12.36
CA GLY A 46 -24.94 -19.73 -13.76
C GLY A 46 -23.54 -19.70 -14.36
N CYS A 47 -22.48 -19.61 -13.55
CA CYS A 47 -21.09 -19.66 -13.99
C CYS A 47 -20.39 -20.90 -13.42
N ASP A 48 -19.82 -21.73 -14.29
CA ASP A 48 -19.02 -22.91 -13.97
C ASP A 48 -17.53 -22.75 -14.31
N LEU A 49 -17.13 -21.56 -14.76
CA LEU A 49 -15.74 -21.24 -15.09
C LEU A 49 -14.82 -21.31 -13.87
N GLU A 50 -13.57 -21.70 -14.11
CA GLU A 50 -12.52 -21.67 -13.09
C GLU A 50 -12.28 -20.24 -12.59
N CYS A 51 -12.34 -20.06 -11.27
CA CYS A 51 -12.04 -18.80 -10.61
C CYS A 51 -10.53 -18.62 -10.44
N VAL A 52 -9.99 -17.52 -10.95
CA VAL A 52 -8.55 -17.23 -10.94
C VAL A 52 -8.26 -15.90 -10.25
N VAL A 53 -7.28 -15.89 -9.35
CA VAL A 53 -6.83 -14.64 -8.70
C VAL A 53 -5.89 -13.87 -9.64
N ILE A 54 -6.21 -12.61 -9.92
CA ILE A 54 -5.27 -11.64 -10.49
C ILE A 54 -4.64 -10.87 -9.34
N ALA A 55 -3.35 -11.11 -9.10
CA ALA A 55 -2.62 -10.35 -8.10
C ALA A 55 -2.14 -9.01 -8.65
N LEU A 56 -2.70 -7.92 -8.14
CA LEU A 56 -2.29 -6.56 -8.43
C LEU A 56 -1.22 -6.11 -7.45
N MET A 57 -0.11 -5.62 -7.99
CA MET A 57 1.00 -5.03 -7.23
C MET A 57 1.20 -3.60 -7.71
N PHE A 58 1.04 -2.63 -6.81
CA PHE A 58 1.18 -1.22 -7.09
C PHE A 58 2.50 -0.64 -6.60
N TRP A 59 3.00 0.34 -7.34
CA TRP A 59 4.05 1.25 -6.91
C TRP A 59 3.63 2.67 -7.23
N SER A 60 4.07 3.62 -6.42
CA SER A 60 4.11 5.01 -6.84
C SER A 60 5.31 5.69 -6.22
N ASP A 61 5.81 6.67 -6.96
CA ASP A 61 7.04 7.36 -6.65
C ASP A 61 6.95 8.78 -7.21
N ALA A 62 6.82 9.77 -6.33
CA ALA A 62 6.80 11.17 -6.72
C ALA A 62 8.20 11.62 -7.15
N THR A 63 8.38 11.83 -8.45
CA THR A 63 9.68 12.12 -9.05
C THR A 63 9.79 13.57 -9.52
N GLN A 64 10.99 14.14 -9.42
CA GLN A 64 11.32 15.41 -10.08
C GLN A 64 11.81 15.09 -11.51
N LEU A 65 11.21 15.74 -12.51
CA LEU A 65 11.51 15.47 -13.92
C LEU A 65 12.80 16.12 -14.39
N THR A 66 13.26 17.16 -13.68
CA THR A 66 14.39 17.99 -14.09
C THR A 66 15.32 18.21 -12.91
N THR A 67 16.63 18.05 -13.12
CA THR A 67 17.66 18.40 -12.12
C THR A 67 17.61 19.89 -11.74
N PHE A 68 17.20 20.73 -12.69
CA PHE A 68 16.96 22.15 -12.49
C PHE A 68 15.53 22.48 -12.94
N GLY A 69 14.63 22.73 -11.99
CA GLY A 69 13.24 23.08 -12.26
C GLY A 69 12.28 22.51 -11.21
N ASN A 70 11.02 22.97 -11.27
CA ASN A 70 9.96 22.54 -10.33
C ASN A 70 8.99 21.54 -10.97
N ALA A 71 9.30 21.00 -12.14
CA ALA A 71 8.47 20.03 -12.83
C ALA A 71 8.50 18.69 -12.07
N LYS A 72 7.32 18.25 -11.62
CA LYS A 72 7.14 17.02 -10.85
C LYS A 72 6.17 16.10 -11.59
N LEU A 73 6.42 14.81 -11.50
CA LEU A 73 5.52 13.77 -11.97
C LEU A 73 5.29 12.78 -10.85
N TRP A 74 4.07 12.25 -10.74
CA TRP A 74 3.76 11.25 -9.74
C TRP A 74 3.07 10.05 -10.39
N PRO A 75 3.85 9.20 -11.08
CA PRO A 75 3.33 8.00 -11.71
C PRO A 75 2.86 6.97 -10.68
N CYS A 76 1.78 6.27 -11.04
CA CYS A 76 1.38 5.02 -10.43
C CYS A 76 1.64 3.88 -11.43
N TYR A 77 2.33 2.85 -10.95
CA TYR A 77 2.71 1.68 -11.72
C TYR A 77 1.98 0.46 -11.17
N MET A 78 1.67 -0.48 -12.06
CA MET A 78 1.07 -1.75 -11.70
C MET A 78 1.79 -2.90 -12.41
N PHE A 79 2.01 -3.97 -11.65
CA PHE A 79 2.46 -5.25 -12.18
C PHE A 79 1.50 -6.36 -11.75
N PHE A 80 1.42 -7.41 -12.57
CA PHE A 80 0.77 -8.65 -12.18
C PHE A 80 1.72 -9.53 -11.37
N GLY A 81 1.35 -9.82 -10.13
CA GLY A 81 2.08 -10.75 -9.26
C GLY A 81 2.08 -12.19 -9.77
N ASN A 82 1.19 -12.53 -10.70
CA ASN A 82 1.14 -13.82 -11.40
C ASN A 82 2.30 -14.03 -12.41
N LYS A 83 3.11 -12.99 -12.67
CA LYS A 83 4.29 -13.07 -13.55
C LYS A 83 5.57 -13.19 -12.72
N LEU A 84 6.49 -14.02 -13.21
CA LEU A 84 7.84 -14.19 -12.65
C LEU A 84 8.51 -12.84 -12.40
N LYS A 85 9.08 -12.66 -11.20
CA LYS A 85 9.81 -11.44 -10.83
C LYS A 85 10.94 -11.11 -11.81
N TYR A 86 11.67 -12.12 -12.30
CA TYR A 86 12.74 -11.93 -13.28
C TYR A 86 12.24 -11.31 -14.59
N ARG A 87 11.03 -11.68 -15.04
CA ARG A 87 10.43 -11.06 -16.23
C ARG A 87 9.92 -9.65 -15.93
N ARG A 88 9.37 -9.42 -14.74
CA ARG A 88 8.96 -8.07 -14.30
C ARG A 88 10.13 -7.10 -14.26
N CYS A 89 11.30 -7.58 -13.86
CA CYS A 89 12.55 -6.80 -13.85
C CYS A 89 13.21 -6.64 -15.23
N LYS A 90 12.64 -7.20 -16.31
CA LYS A 90 13.20 -7.09 -17.67
C LYS A 90 12.38 -6.07 -18.48
N PRO A 91 12.88 -4.85 -18.75
CA PRO A 91 12.12 -3.82 -19.44
C PRO A 91 11.59 -4.25 -20.81
N SER A 92 12.35 -5.08 -21.55
CA SER A 92 11.93 -5.61 -22.86
C SER A 92 10.68 -6.50 -22.80
N CYS A 93 10.24 -6.94 -21.62
CA CYS A 93 9.02 -7.72 -21.47
C CYS A 93 7.76 -6.86 -21.30
N CYS A 94 7.90 -5.54 -21.15
CA CYS A 94 6.79 -4.58 -21.05
C CYS A 94 5.73 -5.00 -20.02
N LEU A 95 6.14 -5.49 -18.84
CA LEU A 95 5.24 -5.99 -17.80
C LEU A 95 4.89 -4.95 -16.73
N CYS A 96 5.49 -3.76 -16.79
CA CYS A 96 5.14 -2.60 -15.97
C CYS A 96 4.09 -1.78 -16.70
N SER A 97 2.91 -1.62 -16.12
CA SER A 97 1.86 -0.76 -16.68
C SER A 97 1.81 0.54 -15.90
N HIS A 98 1.77 1.68 -16.60
CA HIS A 98 1.47 2.97 -15.97
C HIS A 98 -0.05 3.06 -15.87
N THR A 99 -0.60 3.08 -14.66
CA THR A 99 -2.05 3.09 -14.44
C THR A 99 -2.59 4.49 -14.25
N ALA A 100 -1.79 5.40 -13.69
CA ALA A 100 -2.21 6.77 -13.47
C ALA A 100 -1.01 7.72 -13.33
N TYR A 101 -1.31 9.01 -13.41
CA TYR A 101 -0.40 10.10 -13.02
C TYR A 101 -1.12 10.99 -12.02
N PHE A 102 -0.68 10.97 -10.77
CA PHE A 102 -1.28 11.76 -9.71
C PHE A 102 -0.86 13.22 -9.80
N ASN A 103 -1.84 14.08 -9.55
CA ASN A 103 -1.64 15.50 -9.36
C ASN A 103 -1.15 15.77 -7.94
N HIS A 104 -0.21 16.70 -7.83
CA HIS A 104 0.31 17.17 -6.56
C HIS A 104 -0.34 18.52 -6.21
N ILE A 105 -0.90 18.67 -5.00
CA ILE A 105 -1.61 19.91 -4.66
C ILE A 105 -0.71 21.15 -4.77
N CYS A 106 0.58 21.00 -4.46
CA CYS A 106 1.54 22.10 -4.53
C CYS A 106 1.85 22.58 -5.96
N THR A 107 1.57 21.80 -7.01
CA THR A 107 1.73 22.25 -8.40
C THR A 107 0.48 22.96 -8.92
N CYS A 108 -0.65 22.86 -8.23
CA CYS A 108 -1.87 23.57 -8.57
C CYS A 108 -1.85 25.00 -8.00
N ILE A 109 -1.31 25.95 -8.77
CA ILE A 109 -1.26 27.37 -8.42
C ILE A 109 -2.67 27.90 -8.12
N LEU A 110 -3.66 27.54 -8.96
CA LEU A 110 -5.06 27.93 -8.79
C LEU A 110 -5.63 27.57 -7.42
N PHE A 111 -5.29 26.39 -6.88
CA PHE A 111 -5.77 25.98 -5.55
C PHE A 111 -5.11 26.80 -4.43
N LYS A 112 -3.81 27.13 -4.56
CA LYS A 112 -3.12 27.96 -3.58
C LYS A 112 -3.69 29.38 -3.55
N ASP A 113 -3.95 29.95 -4.72
CA ASP A 113 -4.51 31.29 -4.83
C ASP A 113 -5.92 31.33 -4.25
N PHE A 114 -6.78 30.36 -4.63
CA PHE A 114 -8.10 30.15 -4.04
C PHE A 114 -8.04 30.05 -2.51
N ALA A 115 -7.17 29.18 -1.97
CA ALA A 115 -7.06 29.02 -0.53
C ALA A 115 -6.58 30.32 0.14
N THR A 116 -5.58 31.00 -0.42
CA THR A 116 -5.03 32.25 0.10
C THR A 116 -6.08 33.36 0.16
N GLU A 117 -6.93 33.47 -0.87
CA GLU A 117 -8.07 34.39 -0.90
C GLU A 117 -9.03 34.12 0.27
N HIS A 118 -9.38 32.85 0.50
CA HIS A 118 -10.23 32.43 1.61
C HIS A 118 -9.59 32.58 3.00
N PHE A 119 -8.27 32.72 3.09
CA PHE A 119 -7.54 33.05 4.32
C PHE A 119 -7.24 34.56 4.45
N GLY A 120 -7.95 35.42 3.70
CA GLY A 120 -7.82 36.87 3.79
C GLY A 120 -6.49 37.39 3.25
N GLY A 121 -5.98 36.77 2.18
CA GLY A 121 -4.70 37.11 1.56
C GLY A 121 -3.48 36.54 2.28
N LYS A 122 -3.67 35.75 3.34
CA LYS A 122 -2.59 35.07 4.06
C LYS A 122 -2.38 33.66 3.53
N ALA A 123 -1.12 33.21 3.54
CA ALA A 123 -0.79 31.84 3.16
C ALA A 123 -1.58 30.85 4.04
N PRO A 124 -2.22 29.82 3.43
CA PRO A 124 -2.95 28.80 4.19
C PRO A 124 -2.05 28.09 5.20
N PRO A 125 -2.57 27.70 6.38
CA PRO A 125 -1.84 26.91 7.36
C PRO A 125 -1.28 25.60 6.78
N ALA A 126 -0.11 25.18 7.27
CA ALA A 126 0.57 23.99 6.75
C ALA A 126 -0.21 22.68 7.02
N ASP A 127 -0.87 22.59 8.16
CA ASP A 127 -1.75 21.48 8.54
C ASP A 127 -2.98 21.38 7.63
N PHE A 128 -3.60 22.52 7.29
CA PHE A 128 -4.67 22.60 6.30
C PHE A 128 -4.20 22.10 4.93
N MET A 129 -3.05 22.59 4.44
CA MET A 129 -2.51 22.17 3.15
C MET A 129 -2.17 20.67 3.12
N ALA A 130 -1.61 20.16 4.21
CA ALA A 130 -1.30 18.74 4.34
C ALA A 130 -2.57 17.87 4.37
N HIS A 131 -3.65 18.34 5.00
CA HIS A 131 -4.96 17.67 4.99
C HIS A 131 -5.56 17.64 3.58
N CYS A 132 -5.54 18.77 2.88
CA CYS A 132 -6.00 18.85 1.50
C CYS A 132 -5.18 17.94 0.56
N HIS A 133 -3.86 17.87 0.75
CA HIS A 133 -3.00 16.97 -0.02
C HIS A 133 -3.41 15.50 0.13
N ARG A 134 -3.61 15.04 1.38
CA ARG A 134 -4.07 13.67 1.67
C ARG A 134 -5.43 13.40 1.02
N LYS A 135 -6.37 14.34 1.13
CA LYS A 135 -7.69 14.22 0.48
C LYS A 135 -7.58 14.11 -1.03
N LEU A 136 -6.74 14.93 -1.68
CA LEU A 136 -6.54 14.88 -3.12
C LEU A 136 -5.99 13.52 -3.55
N PHE A 137 -4.97 13.01 -2.85
CA PHE A 137 -4.40 11.70 -3.14
C PHE A 137 -5.45 10.59 -3.10
N HIS A 138 -6.23 10.50 -2.01
CA HIS A 138 -7.28 9.49 -1.90
C HIS A 138 -8.40 9.71 -2.91
N LYS A 139 -8.79 10.96 -3.22
CA LYS A 139 -9.81 11.22 -4.25
C LYS A 139 -9.38 10.76 -5.63
N GLN A 140 -8.10 10.88 -5.98
CA GLN A 140 -7.57 10.34 -7.23
C GLN A 140 -7.60 8.81 -7.25
N TRP A 141 -7.24 8.16 -6.14
CA TRP A 141 -7.45 6.72 -5.98
C TRP A 141 -8.91 6.31 -6.09
N GLY A 142 -9.84 7.15 -5.66
CA GLY A 142 -11.28 6.90 -5.79
C GLY A 142 -11.82 6.97 -7.22
N ILE A 143 -11.04 7.51 -8.16
CA ILE A 143 -11.33 7.44 -9.60
C ILE A 143 -10.84 6.10 -10.16
N ILE A 144 -9.75 5.55 -9.63
CA ILE A 144 -9.18 4.26 -10.06
C ILE A 144 -9.98 3.10 -9.47
N LEU A 145 -10.40 3.22 -8.21
CA LEU A 145 -11.26 2.27 -7.51
C LEU A 145 -12.72 2.69 -7.70
N ASP A 146 -13.14 2.74 -8.96
CA ASP A 146 -14.51 3.06 -9.35
C ASP A 146 -15.47 1.88 -9.12
N ASP A 147 -16.74 2.09 -9.43
CA ASP A 147 -17.78 1.09 -9.18
C ASP A 147 -17.64 -0.12 -10.14
N GLU A 148 -17.02 0.03 -11.32
CA GLU A 148 -16.70 -1.08 -12.22
C GLU A 148 -15.60 -1.97 -11.62
N PHE A 149 -14.56 -1.36 -11.03
CA PHE A 149 -13.53 -2.11 -10.31
C PHE A 149 -14.13 -2.89 -9.12
N LEU A 150 -15.10 -2.32 -8.41
CA LEU A 150 -15.79 -3.01 -7.30
C LEU A 150 -16.63 -4.18 -7.78
N GLU A 151 -17.36 -4.01 -8.89
CA GLU A 151 -18.13 -5.09 -9.52
C GLU A 151 -17.20 -6.26 -9.88
N VAL A 152 -16.06 -5.97 -10.52
CA VAL A 152 -15.07 -6.99 -10.88
C VAL A 152 -14.37 -7.56 -9.64
N TRP A 153 -14.22 -6.80 -8.56
CA TRP A 153 -13.67 -7.32 -7.30
C TRP A 153 -14.57 -8.41 -6.69
N GLU A 154 -15.88 -8.15 -6.65
CA GLU A 154 -16.86 -9.06 -6.03
C GLU A 154 -17.22 -10.23 -6.95
N HIS A 155 -17.52 -9.94 -8.22
CA HIS A 155 -18.07 -10.91 -9.16
C HIS A 155 -17.06 -11.45 -10.18
N GLY A 156 -15.86 -10.87 -10.24
CA GLY A 156 -14.85 -11.23 -11.22
C GLY A 156 -15.21 -10.78 -12.64
N ILE A 157 -14.27 -10.95 -13.56
CA ILE A 157 -14.43 -10.67 -14.99
C ILE A 157 -14.08 -11.89 -15.81
N ILE A 158 -14.91 -12.22 -16.80
CA ILE A 158 -14.62 -13.33 -17.72
C ILE A 158 -13.62 -12.83 -18.76
N ILE A 159 -12.50 -13.52 -18.87
CA ILE A 159 -11.48 -13.23 -19.88
C ILE A 159 -11.20 -14.49 -20.68
N HIS A 160 -11.34 -14.38 -21.99
CA HIS A 160 -10.90 -15.40 -22.93
C HIS A 160 -9.38 -15.34 -23.09
N PHE A 161 -8.68 -16.41 -22.72
CA PHE A 161 -7.22 -16.42 -22.73
C PHE A 161 -6.65 -17.02 -24.04
N CYS A 162 -5.34 -16.86 -24.25
CA CYS A 162 -4.67 -17.32 -25.46
C CYS A 162 -4.69 -18.86 -25.67
N ASP A 163 -5.07 -19.62 -24.63
CA ASP A 163 -5.25 -21.08 -24.68
C ASP A 163 -6.65 -21.48 -25.18
N GLY A 164 -7.52 -20.51 -25.48
CA GLY A 164 -8.89 -20.74 -25.92
C GLY A 164 -9.87 -21.04 -24.79
N VAL A 165 -9.43 -20.97 -23.52
CA VAL A 165 -10.25 -21.27 -22.34
C VAL A 165 -10.66 -19.98 -21.64
N GLU A 166 -11.94 -19.91 -21.29
CA GLU A 166 -12.48 -18.81 -20.49
C GLU A 166 -12.27 -19.11 -19.00
N HIS A 167 -11.81 -18.10 -18.28
CA HIS A 167 -11.70 -18.16 -16.82
C HIS A 167 -12.33 -16.90 -16.25
N ARG A 168 -12.84 -17.00 -15.02
CA ARG A 168 -13.36 -15.85 -14.28
C ARG A 168 -12.28 -15.31 -13.35
N PHE A 169 -11.84 -14.09 -13.62
CA PHE A 169 -10.69 -13.50 -12.94
C PHE A 169 -11.12 -12.50 -11.87
N TYR A 170 -10.52 -12.61 -10.69
CA TYR A 170 -10.81 -11.78 -9.52
C TYR A 170 -9.56 -10.96 -9.14
N PRO A 171 -9.56 -9.63 -9.35
CA PRO A 171 -8.44 -8.78 -8.97
C PRO A 171 -8.33 -8.68 -7.45
N ARG A 172 -7.11 -8.82 -6.94
CA ARG A 172 -6.79 -8.67 -5.52
C ARG A 172 -5.52 -7.85 -5.38
N ILE A 173 -5.56 -6.80 -4.55
CA ILE A 173 -4.40 -5.96 -4.26
C ILE A 173 -3.56 -6.69 -3.23
N PHE A 174 -2.34 -7.08 -3.61
CA PHE A 174 -1.41 -7.77 -2.71
C PHE A 174 -0.38 -6.84 -2.10
N THR A 175 0.15 -5.93 -2.91
CA THR A 175 1.23 -5.05 -2.47
C THR A 175 1.05 -3.65 -3.02
N TYR A 176 1.38 -2.67 -2.20
CA TYR A 176 1.59 -1.30 -2.57
C TYR A 176 2.93 -0.88 -1.97
N SER A 177 3.90 -0.62 -2.84
CA SER A 177 5.21 -0.13 -2.44
C SER A 177 5.36 1.35 -2.78
N ALA A 178 5.97 2.10 -1.87
CA ALA A 178 6.33 3.50 -2.07
C ALA A 178 7.40 3.90 -1.04
N ASP A 179 7.90 5.12 -1.13
CA ASP A 179 8.73 5.71 -0.10
C ASP A 179 7.94 5.97 1.20
N TYR A 180 8.64 6.35 2.28
CA TYR A 180 7.99 6.54 3.58
C TYR A 180 6.92 7.66 3.58
N PRO A 181 7.19 8.89 3.09
CA PRO A 181 6.18 9.93 3.00
C PRO A 181 4.92 9.49 2.25
N GLU A 182 5.07 8.73 1.16
CA GLU A 182 3.94 8.24 0.38
C GLU A 182 3.20 7.07 1.06
N LYS A 183 3.92 6.15 1.70
CA LYS A 183 3.30 5.12 2.57
C LYS A 183 2.47 5.74 3.68
N VAL A 184 2.89 6.86 4.25
CA VAL A 184 2.14 7.62 5.26
C VAL A 184 0.83 8.18 4.67
N LEU A 185 0.83 8.63 3.42
CA LEU A 185 -0.39 9.03 2.71
C LEU A 185 -1.32 7.82 2.50
N LEU A 186 -0.78 6.71 2.00
CA LEU A 186 -1.53 5.47 1.76
C LEU A 186 -2.16 4.90 3.02
N ALA A 187 -1.43 4.88 4.14
CA ALA A 187 -1.90 4.40 5.44
C ALA A 187 -2.83 5.40 6.14
N SER A 188 -2.89 6.64 5.67
CA SER A 188 -3.57 7.77 6.33
C SER A 188 -3.10 7.96 7.79
N ILE A 189 -1.78 7.96 7.99
CA ILE A 189 -1.16 8.26 9.28
C ILE A 189 -0.39 9.59 9.24
N CYS A 190 0.12 10.03 10.39
CA CYS A 190 0.92 11.22 10.54
C CYS A 190 2.40 10.89 10.27
N ASN A 191 3.06 11.77 9.50
CA ASN A 191 4.48 11.62 9.19
C ASN A 191 5.30 11.73 10.48
N LEU A 192 6.10 10.70 10.80
CA LEU A 192 6.86 10.63 12.05
C LEU A 192 6.02 10.90 13.30
N GLY A 193 4.76 10.41 13.31
CA GLY A 193 3.86 10.51 14.45
C GLY A 193 4.31 9.70 15.67
N GLN A 194 3.46 9.63 16.69
CA GLN A 194 3.68 8.79 17.88
C GLN A 194 3.95 7.33 17.53
N CYS A 195 3.31 6.81 16.48
CA CYS A 195 3.43 5.47 15.93
C CYS A 195 3.80 5.64 14.44
N PRO A 196 5.10 5.70 14.11
CA PRO A 196 5.55 6.11 12.78
C PRO A 196 5.39 5.01 11.72
N CYS A 197 5.21 3.75 12.12
CA CYS A 197 5.18 2.63 11.19
C CYS A 197 3.82 2.54 10.47
N PRO A 198 3.78 2.51 9.13
CA PRO A 198 2.51 2.39 8.38
C PRO A 198 1.76 1.08 8.64
N ARG A 199 2.41 0.07 9.24
CA ARG A 199 1.86 -1.28 9.44
C ARG A 199 1.54 -1.61 10.89
N CYS A 200 2.06 -0.87 11.86
CA CYS A 200 1.85 -1.16 13.28
C CYS A 200 1.83 0.09 14.15
N THR A 201 1.18 -0.04 15.30
CA THR A 201 1.01 1.00 16.33
C THR A 201 2.14 0.99 17.36
N ILE A 202 3.34 0.53 16.97
CA ILE A 202 4.52 0.58 17.86
C ILE A 202 4.94 2.05 18.02
N PRO A 203 5.04 2.57 19.25
CA PRO A 203 5.45 3.94 19.50
C PRO A 203 6.89 4.23 19.08
N MET A 204 7.15 5.48 18.67
CA MET A 204 8.46 6.00 18.30
C MET A 204 9.50 5.79 19.41
N SER A 205 9.08 5.89 20.67
CA SER A 205 9.96 5.64 21.84
C SER A 205 10.50 4.21 21.89
N ARG A 206 9.86 3.24 21.24
CA ARG A 206 10.26 1.83 21.19
C ARG A 206 11.03 1.44 19.94
N VAL A 207 11.26 2.36 19.00
CA VAL A 207 11.96 2.08 17.72
C VAL A 207 13.38 1.55 17.93
N HIS A 208 14.05 1.91 19.03
CA HIS A 208 15.37 1.37 19.36
C HIS A 208 15.40 -0.16 19.57
N ASN A 209 14.23 -0.80 19.75
CA ASN A 209 14.12 -2.26 19.89
C ASN A 209 14.00 -2.99 18.54
N LEU A 210 14.11 -2.27 17.41
CA LEU A 210 13.93 -2.84 16.08
C LEU A 210 14.82 -4.07 15.86
N GLY A 211 14.21 -5.17 15.38
CA GLY A 211 14.90 -6.42 15.12
C GLY A 211 15.02 -7.36 16.33
N MET A 212 14.74 -6.90 17.56
CA MET A 212 14.68 -7.76 18.74
C MET A 212 13.49 -8.72 18.67
N SER A 213 13.56 -9.86 19.36
CA SER A 213 12.45 -10.83 19.41
C SER A 213 11.14 -10.20 19.87
N ARG A 214 11.20 -9.25 20.82
CA ARG A 214 10.05 -8.49 21.28
C ARG A 214 9.44 -7.62 20.19
N ASP A 215 10.25 -6.90 19.42
CA ASP A 215 9.79 -6.08 18.29
C ASP A 215 9.12 -6.95 17.22
N LYS A 216 9.67 -8.14 16.91
CA LYS A 216 9.04 -9.08 15.97
C LYS A 216 7.64 -9.50 16.40
N THR A 217 7.46 -9.83 17.69
CA THR A 217 6.14 -10.17 18.24
C THR A 217 5.21 -8.95 18.25
N GLU A 218 5.70 -7.79 18.70
CA GLU A 218 4.91 -6.56 18.78
C GLU A 218 4.43 -6.08 17.40
N ARG A 219 5.18 -6.30 16.32
CA ARG A 219 4.75 -5.96 14.96
C ARG A 219 3.50 -6.73 14.51
N VAL A 220 3.31 -7.93 15.04
CA VAL A 220 2.15 -8.76 14.74
C VAL A 220 0.99 -8.39 15.67
N THR A 221 1.25 -8.30 16.98
CA THR A 221 0.18 -8.04 17.97
C THR A 221 -0.32 -6.61 17.98
N LEU A 222 0.51 -5.66 17.58
CA LEU A 222 0.20 -4.23 17.48
C LEU A 222 0.05 -3.79 16.03
N ALA A 223 -0.25 -4.70 15.10
CA ALA A 223 -0.52 -4.34 13.71
C ALA A 223 -1.65 -3.30 13.63
N HIS A 224 -1.56 -2.38 12.69
CA HIS A 224 -2.72 -1.58 12.31
C HIS A 224 -3.76 -2.50 11.69
N VAL A 225 -5.02 -2.27 12.02
CA VAL A 225 -6.17 -3.00 11.49
C VAL A 225 -7.17 -1.98 10.99
N ASP A 226 -7.73 -2.22 9.80
CA ASP A 226 -8.80 -1.38 9.26
C ASP A 226 -10.19 -1.80 9.78
N ASP A 227 -10.42 -1.59 11.07
CA ASP A 227 -11.66 -1.98 11.73
C ASP A 227 -12.69 -0.83 11.86
N CYS A 228 -13.89 -1.19 12.30
CA CYS A 228 -14.97 -0.23 12.53
C CYS A 228 -14.63 0.81 13.62
N VAL A 229 -13.74 0.49 14.56
CA VAL A 229 -13.30 1.40 15.63
C VAL A 229 -12.45 2.53 15.04
N ARG A 230 -11.46 2.19 14.22
CA ARG A 230 -10.64 3.13 13.46
C ARG A 230 -11.52 3.99 12.55
N GLN A 231 -12.42 3.38 11.79
CA GLN A 231 -13.31 4.11 10.89
C GLN A 231 -14.21 5.09 11.65
N SER A 232 -14.75 4.69 12.80
CA SER A 232 -15.57 5.55 13.66
C SER A 232 -14.77 6.72 14.26
N LYS A 233 -13.52 6.49 14.72
CA LYS A 233 -12.61 7.55 15.17
C LYS A 233 -12.38 8.58 14.07
N ILE A 234 -12.08 8.13 12.84
CA ILE A 234 -11.85 9.00 11.69
C ILE A 234 -13.12 9.79 11.35
N GLN A 235 -14.28 9.14 11.34
CA GLN A 235 -15.54 9.80 11.04
C GLN A 235 -15.89 10.87 12.10
N SER A 236 -15.70 10.57 13.38
CA SER A 236 -15.92 11.52 14.48
C SER A 236 -14.98 12.73 14.37
N ALA A 237 -13.69 12.50 14.10
CA ALA A 237 -12.73 13.57 13.87
C ALA A 237 -13.08 14.45 12.66
N ARG A 238 -13.67 13.84 11.61
CA ARG A 238 -14.14 14.59 10.44
C ARG A 238 -15.37 15.43 10.77
N THR A 239 -16.33 14.92 11.53
CA THR A 239 -17.48 15.70 12.03
C THR A 239 -17.00 16.93 12.82
N HIS A 240 -15.98 16.79 13.68
CA HIS A 240 -15.36 17.94 14.35
C HIS A 240 -14.83 19.01 13.39
N ILE A 241 -14.21 18.60 12.28
CA ILE A 241 -13.62 19.53 11.31
C ILE A 241 -14.68 20.20 10.45
N TYR A 242 -15.61 19.43 9.87
CA TYR A 242 -16.53 19.94 8.85
C TYR A 242 -17.83 20.48 9.43
N ASP A 243 -18.36 19.85 10.48
CA ASP A 243 -19.68 20.20 11.02
C ASP A 243 -19.55 21.20 12.17
N PHE A 244 -18.48 21.07 12.97
CA PHE A 244 -18.17 21.98 14.08
C PHE A 244 -17.07 23.00 13.76
N THR A 245 -16.55 23.02 12.52
CA THR A 245 -15.55 23.99 12.03
C THR A 245 -14.26 24.07 12.86
N LEU A 246 -13.86 22.97 13.50
CA LEU A 246 -12.63 22.91 14.29
C LEU A 246 -11.40 22.72 13.39
N GLY A 247 -10.25 23.20 13.86
CA GLY A 247 -8.97 23.01 13.17
C GLY A 247 -8.57 21.53 13.06
N VAL A 248 -7.82 21.18 12.02
CA VAL A 248 -7.36 19.81 11.74
C VAL A 248 -6.49 19.25 12.87
N THR A 249 -5.71 20.12 13.53
CA THR A 249 -4.87 19.78 14.69
C THR A 249 -5.47 20.28 16.01
N SER A 250 -6.79 20.51 16.06
CA SER A 250 -7.45 20.91 17.30
C SER A 250 -7.36 19.80 18.35
N THR A 251 -7.40 20.17 19.64
CA THR A 251 -7.35 19.22 20.76
C THR A 251 -8.44 18.14 20.65
N ALA A 252 -9.63 18.51 20.16
CA ALA A 252 -10.74 17.57 19.94
C ALA A 252 -10.43 16.52 18.85
N VAL A 253 -9.68 16.88 17.81
CA VAL A 253 -9.27 15.93 16.76
C VAL A 253 -8.08 15.10 17.22
N GLU A 254 -7.08 15.74 17.85
CA GLU A 254 -5.88 15.04 18.32
C GLU A 254 -6.18 14.01 19.39
N SER A 255 -7.11 14.28 20.31
CA SER A 255 -7.49 13.34 21.37
C SER A 255 -8.06 12.02 20.83
N LEU A 256 -8.61 12.02 19.62
CA LEU A 256 -9.17 10.84 18.96
C LEU A 256 -8.13 10.02 18.19
N LEU A 257 -7.12 10.67 17.62
CA LEU A 257 -6.30 10.10 16.54
C LEU A 257 -4.81 9.97 16.86
N LYS A 258 -4.30 10.79 17.79
CA LYS A 258 -2.85 10.97 18.00
C LYS A 258 -2.16 9.72 18.56
N ASP A 259 -2.87 8.95 19.40
CA ASP A 259 -2.41 7.71 20.03
C ASP A 259 -1.91 6.67 19.00
N GLN A 260 -2.62 6.57 17.88
CA GLN A 260 -2.31 5.67 16.77
C GLN A 260 -1.74 6.40 15.56
N SER A 261 -1.41 7.70 15.72
CA SER A 261 -0.92 8.57 14.64
C SER A 261 -1.84 8.63 13.43
N LEU A 262 -3.13 8.42 13.61
CA LEU A 262 -4.10 8.52 12.52
C LEU A 262 -4.27 9.99 12.10
N VAL A 263 -4.75 10.20 10.88
CA VAL A 263 -5.16 11.53 10.39
C VAL A 263 -6.66 11.54 10.06
N PRO A 264 -7.34 12.69 10.11
CA PRO A 264 -8.79 12.78 9.87
C PRO A 264 -9.14 12.71 8.37
N THR A 265 -8.47 11.84 7.62
CA THR A 265 -8.67 11.63 6.19
C THR A 265 -9.44 10.34 5.95
N SER A 266 -10.45 10.44 5.10
CA SER A 266 -11.22 9.28 4.66
C SER A 266 -10.41 8.53 3.60
N ASN A 267 -9.92 7.34 3.97
CA ASN A 267 -9.08 6.52 3.12
C ASN A 267 -9.94 5.78 2.09
N THR A 268 -9.61 5.92 0.81
CA THR A 268 -10.43 5.33 -0.27
C THR A 268 -10.39 3.81 -0.28
N PHE A 269 -9.24 3.18 -0.02
CA PHE A 269 -9.14 1.73 0.04
C PHE A 269 -10.03 1.17 1.15
N SER A 270 -9.99 1.83 2.32
CA SER A 270 -10.88 1.52 3.45
C SER A 270 -12.35 1.64 3.04
N ASN A 271 -12.79 2.82 2.61
CA ASN A 271 -14.21 3.07 2.30
C ASN A 271 -14.78 2.14 1.22
N ARG A 272 -13.97 1.78 0.23
CA ARG A 272 -14.42 1.08 -0.98
C ARG A 272 -14.29 -0.44 -0.86
N LEU A 273 -13.26 -0.93 -0.15
CA LEU A 273 -12.92 -2.34 -0.15
C LEU A 273 -13.05 -2.99 1.24
N SER A 274 -13.18 -2.24 2.35
CA SER A 274 -13.26 -2.86 3.68
C SER A 274 -14.51 -3.72 3.86
N CYS A 275 -15.64 -3.30 3.27
CA CYS A 275 -16.88 -4.10 3.26
C CYS A 275 -16.74 -5.41 2.48
N LEU A 276 -15.77 -5.49 1.56
CA LEU A 276 -15.43 -6.67 0.76
C LEU A 276 -14.30 -7.48 1.40
N GLY A 277 -13.99 -7.24 2.68
CA GLY A 277 -13.00 -7.99 3.46
C GLY A 277 -11.55 -7.57 3.24
N PHE A 278 -11.28 -6.40 2.63
CA PHE A 278 -9.93 -5.90 2.41
C PHE A 278 -9.42 -5.04 3.58
N ASP A 279 -8.25 -5.37 4.11
CA ASP A 279 -7.51 -4.51 5.04
C ASP A 279 -6.40 -3.75 4.31
N LEU A 280 -6.49 -2.41 4.29
CA LEU A 280 -5.54 -1.53 3.60
C LEU A 280 -4.11 -1.63 4.14
N PHE A 281 -3.91 -2.02 5.40
CA PHE A 281 -2.59 -2.11 5.99
C PHE A 281 -1.83 -3.34 5.50
N CYS A 282 -2.55 -4.37 5.04
CA CYS A 282 -1.96 -5.59 4.50
C CYS A 282 -1.26 -5.38 3.15
N MET A 283 -1.69 -4.40 2.34
CA MET A 283 -1.00 -4.10 1.07
C MET A 283 0.34 -3.38 1.28
N LEU A 284 0.55 -2.71 2.41
CA LEU A 284 1.77 -1.92 2.62
C LEU A 284 2.98 -2.82 2.84
N VAL A 285 3.93 -2.77 1.91
CA VAL A 285 5.15 -3.59 1.95
C VAL A 285 6.38 -2.77 2.29
N VAL A 286 7.35 -3.43 2.94
CA VAL A 286 8.68 -2.86 3.16
C VAL A 286 9.44 -2.87 1.85
N ASP A 287 10.01 -1.73 1.49
CA ASP A 287 10.79 -1.58 0.27
C ASP A 287 12.20 -1.14 0.64
N LEU A 288 13.09 -2.13 0.73
CA LEU A 288 14.46 -1.90 1.14
C LEU A 288 15.18 -0.92 0.20
N MET A 289 14.79 -0.81 -1.07
CA MET A 289 15.41 0.14 -1.99
C MET A 289 15.02 1.60 -1.69
N HIS A 290 13.82 1.83 -1.14
CA HIS A 290 13.38 3.15 -0.69
C HIS A 290 13.76 3.43 0.77
N GLU A 291 14.12 2.40 1.54
CA GLU A 291 14.43 2.51 2.97
C GLU A 291 15.93 2.60 3.26
N PHE A 292 16.79 2.12 2.36
CA PHE A 292 18.23 2.35 2.43
C PHE A 292 18.66 3.39 1.40
N GLU A 293 19.44 4.38 1.82
CA GLU A 293 20.18 5.19 0.85
C GLU A 293 21.07 4.27 0.00
N LEU A 294 21.01 4.41 -1.33
CA LEU A 294 21.71 3.55 -2.29
C LEU A 294 23.21 3.36 -1.96
N GLY A 295 23.87 4.39 -1.42
CA GLY A 295 25.27 4.33 -0.99
C GLY A 295 25.49 3.43 0.23
N ILE A 296 24.57 3.41 1.18
CA ILE A 296 24.64 2.62 2.42
C ILE A 296 24.44 1.13 2.10
N TRP A 297 23.44 0.77 1.30
CA TRP A 297 23.24 -0.62 0.92
C TRP A 297 24.44 -1.18 0.16
N LYS A 298 25.01 -0.41 -0.78
CA LYS A 298 26.21 -0.83 -1.50
C LYS A 298 27.37 -1.09 -0.54
N ALA A 299 27.62 -0.18 0.40
CA ALA A 299 28.68 -0.34 1.39
C ALA A 299 28.47 -1.58 2.29
N LEU A 300 27.24 -1.76 2.80
CA LEU A 300 26.88 -2.92 3.62
C LEU A 300 27.01 -4.23 2.84
N PHE A 301 26.50 -4.28 1.61
CA PHE A 301 26.57 -5.47 0.76
C PHE A 301 28.03 -5.85 0.44
N THR A 302 28.87 -4.87 0.09
CA THR A 302 30.30 -5.08 -0.09
C THR A 302 30.94 -5.62 1.19
N HIS A 303 30.60 -5.05 2.35
CA HIS A 303 31.12 -5.52 3.63
C HIS A 303 30.71 -6.97 3.95
N LEU A 304 29.45 -7.35 3.69
CA LEU A 304 28.97 -8.72 3.87
C LEU A 304 29.69 -9.73 2.96
N ILE A 305 29.97 -9.36 1.70
CA ILE A 305 30.79 -10.18 0.78
C ILE A 305 32.21 -10.32 1.34
N CYS A 306 32.82 -9.24 1.81
CA CYS A 306 34.16 -9.31 2.41
C CYS A 306 34.21 -10.23 3.62
N ILE A 307 33.18 -10.24 4.47
CA ILE A 307 33.08 -11.17 5.60
C ILE A 307 33.01 -12.62 5.10
N LEU A 308 32.16 -12.90 4.11
CA LEU A 308 32.02 -14.25 3.55
C LEU A 308 33.34 -14.75 2.95
N ASN A 309 34.04 -13.90 2.19
CA ASN A 309 35.36 -14.23 1.61
C ASN A 309 36.46 -14.37 2.66
N ALA A 310 36.33 -13.73 3.82
CA ALA A 310 37.29 -13.86 4.93
C ALA A 310 37.06 -15.12 5.77
N THR A 311 35.92 -15.79 5.59
CA THR A 311 35.58 -17.05 6.27
C THR A 311 35.83 -18.30 5.42
N GLU A 312 36.29 -18.14 4.17
CA GLU A 312 36.90 -19.20 3.35
C GLU A 312 38.41 -19.28 3.60
#